data_AF-A0A9D0L5U4-F1
#
_entry.id   AF-A0A9D0L5U4-F1
#
_cell.length_a   1.000
_cell.length_b   1.000
_cell.length_c   1.000
_cell.angle_alpha   90.00
_cell.angle_beta   90.00
_cell.angle_gamma   90.00
#
_symmetry.space_group_name_H-M   'P 1'
#
loop_
_entity.id
_entity.type
_entity.pdbx_description
1 polymer ?
#
loop_
_entity_poly.entity_id
_entity_poly.type
_entity_poly.pdbx_seq_one_letter_code
_entity_poly.pdbx_strand_id
1 'polypeptide(L)'
;EVEQWVDKEFAVALPTVIYGTWGEAMKAAQVTAKSSNFGFFQNISVRAGGPLIMHQVAKRILKRRGKTDGHAWVQQTLDQFDEWIADQPYVAGEELTLGDVAMHGAVRCVRDFPIFETIMARPRTAKWYRRVEQRRDATMRLN
;
A
#
# COMPACT_ATOMS: atom_id res chain seq x y z
N GLU A 1 -9.45 -9.68 -13.65
CA GLU A 1 -10.22 -9.65 -12.38
C GLU A 1 -9.39 -9.10 -11.22
N VAL A 2 -8.24 -9.72 -10.91
CA VAL A 2 -7.34 -9.29 -9.82
C VAL A 2 -6.91 -7.82 -9.93
N GLU A 3 -6.48 -7.36 -11.11
CA GLU A 3 -6.09 -5.95 -11.34
C GLU A 3 -7.19 -4.96 -10.90
N GLN A 4 -8.42 -5.17 -11.37
CA GLN A 4 -9.54 -4.30 -11.01
C GLN A 4 -9.87 -4.35 -9.51
N TRP A 5 -9.68 -5.50 -8.88
CA TRP A 5 -9.84 -5.64 -7.43
C TRP A 5 -8.75 -4.85 -6.68
N VAL A 6 -7.50 -4.88 -7.15
CA VAL A 6 -6.41 -4.08 -6.56
C VAL A 6 -6.81 -2.61 -6.56
N ASP A 7 -7.27 -2.10 -7.69
CA ASP A 7 -7.65 -0.69 -7.84
C ASP A 7 -8.89 -0.30 -7.03
N LYS A 8 -9.89 -1.19 -6.93
CA LYS A 8 -11.17 -0.88 -6.31
C LYS A 8 -11.22 -1.17 -4.81
N GLU A 9 -10.41 -2.10 -4.33
CA GLU A 9 -10.42 -2.57 -2.95
C GLU A 9 -9.09 -2.31 -2.24
N PHE A 10 -8.01 -3.00 -2.62
CA PHE A 10 -6.75 -2.93 -1.89
C PHE A 10 -6.15 -1.51 -1.86
N ALA A 11 -5.98 -0.88 -3.02
CA ALA A 11 -5.40 0.46 -3.13
C ALA A 11 -6.24 1.53 -2.41
N VAL A 12 -7.55 1.36 -2.36
CA VAL A 12 -8.47 2.27 -1.67
C VAL A 12 -8.39 2.11 -0.15
N ALA A 13 -8.05 0.91 0.35
CA ALA A 13 -7.87 0.65 1.76
C ALA A 13 -6.57 1.27 2.31
N LEU A 14 -5.48 1.32 1.53
CA LEU A 14 -4.16 1.77 2.00
C LEU A 14 -4.14 3.16 2.67
N PRO A 15 -4.78 4.23 2.14
CA PRO A 15 -4.82 5.52 2.82
C PRO A 15 -5.43 5.47 4.23
N THR A 16 -6.29 4.49 4.50
CA THR A 16 -6.97 4.37 5.81
C THR A 16 -6.04 3.91 6.94
N VAL A 17 -4.91 3.29 6.60
CA VAL A 17 -3.86 2.85 7.55
C VAL A 17 -2.57 3.67 7.44
N ILE A 18 -2.43 4.48 6.38
CA ILE A 18 -1.34 5.46 6.27
C ILE A 18 -1.67 6.72 7.08
N TYR A 19 -2.95 7.05 7.19
CA TYR A 19 -3.45 8.26 7.86
C TYR A 19 -4.48 7.95 8.95
N GLY A 20 -4.61 6.69 9.34
CA GLY A 20 -5.65 6.20 10.26
C GLY A 20 -5.51 6.76 11.67
N THR A 21 -4.28 6.84 12.16
CA THR A 21 -3.93 7.37 13.48
C THR A 21 -3.03 8.60 13.38
N TRP A 22 -2.93 9.34 14.47
CA TRP A 22 -2.01 10.48 14.58
C TRP A 22 -0.54 10.07 14.38
N GLY A 23 -0.13 8.93 14.93
CA GLY A 23 1.24 8.41 14.79
C GLY A 23 1.58 8.08 13.33
N GLU A 24 0.66 7.43 12.63
CA GLU A 24 0.81 7.10 11.21
C GLU A 24 0.85 8.36 10.36
N ALA A 25 -0.05 9.32 10.59
CA ALA A 25 -0.06 10.58 9.84
C ALA A 25 1.22 11.41 10.05
N MET A 26 1.78 11.42 11.27
CA MET A 26 3.07 12.05 11.55
C MET A 26 4.22 11.34 10.84
N LYS A 27 4.21 10.00 10.81
CA LYS A 27 5.22 9.22 10.09
C LYS A 27 5.10 9.44 8.58
N ALA A 28 3.89 9.47 8.04
CA ALA A 28 3.62 9.80 6.64
C ALA A 28 4.16 11.19 6.28
N ALA A 29 3.94 12.20 7.14
CA ALA A 29 4.51 13.53 6.94
C ALA A 29 6.05 13.53 6.95
N GLN A 30 6.68 12.71 7.79
CA GLN A 30 8.15 12.54 7.79
C GLN A 30 8.65 11.87 6.51
N VAL A 31 7.98 10.82 6.05
CA VAL A 31 8.31 10.10 4.81
C VAL A 31 8.20 11.05 3.61
N THR A 32 7.07 11.75 3.47
CA THR A 32 6.86 12.74 2.40
C THR A 32 7.88 13.87 2.42
N ALA A 33 8.24 14.36 3.62
CA ALA A 33 9.23 15.42 3.75
C ALA A 33 10.66 14.97 3.38
N LYS A 34 11.00 13.68 3.58
CA LYS A 34 12.28 13.11 3.14
C LYS A 34 12.36 12.93 1.63
N SER A 35 11.23 12.71 0.97
CA SER A 35 11.15 12.53 -0.49
C SER A 35 10.88 13.82 -1.27
N SER A 36 10.73 14.98 -0.62
CA SER A 36 10.36 16.26 -1.26
C SER A 36 11.33 17.42 -0.96
N ASN A 37 11.66 18.22 -1.99
CA ASN A 37 12.45 19.47 -1.89
C ASN A 37 11.62 20.68 -1.39
N PHE A 38 10.83 20.56 -0.30
CA PHE A 38 10.06 21.69 0.24
C PHE A 38 10.85 22.51 1.28
N GLY A 39 10.73 23.84 1.21
CA GLY A 39 11.37 24.78 2.14
C GLY A 39 10.87 24.66 3.60
N PHE A 40 11.70 25.08 4.56
CA PHE A 40 11.51 24.89 6.01
C PHE A 40 10.12 25.29 6.55
N PHE A 41 9.57 26.42 6.11
CA PHE A 41 8.27 26.92 6.57
C PHE A 41 7.06 26.21 5.93
N GLN A 42 7.17 25.81 4.66
CA GLN A 42 6.14 25.00 3.97
C GLN A 42 6.00 23.62 4.63
N ASN A 43 7.11 23.06 5.12
CA ASN A 43 7.13 21.81 5.87
C ASN A 43 6.39 21.90 7.22
N ILE A 44 6.43 23.05 7.92
CA ILE A 44 5.80 23.19 9.25
C ILE A 44 4.27 23.26 9.15
N SER A 45 3.73 24.03 8.21
CA SER A 45 2.27 24.14 8.02
C SER A 45 1.63 22.81 7.58
N VAL A 46 2.29 22.06 6.69
CA VAL A 46 1.88 20.71 6.30
C VAL A 46 1.95 19.73 7.47
N ARG A 47 2.97 19.84 8.34
CA ARG A 47 3.12 18.98 9.52
C ARG A 47 2.10 19.25 10.63
N ALA A 48 1.66 20.49 10.81
CA ALA A 48 0.72 20.86 11.88
C ALA A 48 -0.76 20.63 11.50
N GLY A 49 -1.16 20.98 10.27
CA GLY A 49 -2.55 20.85 9.81
C GLY A 49 -2.83 19.59 8.98
N GLY A 50 -1.81 19.03 8.33
CA GLY A 50 -1.92 17.87 7.44
C GLY A 50 -2.47 16.61 8.12
N PRO A 51 -1.98 16.21 9.32
CA PRO A 51 -2.48 15.01 9.99
C PRO A 51 -4.00 15.02 10.26
N LEU A 52 -4.57 16.17 10.63
CA LEU A 52 -6.02 16.30 10.84
C LEU A 52 -6.82 16.14 9.55
N ILE A 53 -6.39 16.81 8.47
CA ILE A 53 -7.04 16.72 7.17
C ILE A 53 -6.99 15.28 6.66
N MET A 54 -5.81 14.65 6.74
CA MET A 54 -5.60 13.30 6.27
C MET A 54 -6.38 12.27 7.10
N HIS A 55 -6.47 12.46 8.42
CA HIS A 55 -7.31 11.64 9.28
C HIS A 55 -8.81 11.78 8.92
N GLN A 56 -9.27 12.99 8.57
CA GLN A 56 -10.64 13.17 8.11
C GLN A 56 -10.90 12.54 6.72
N VAL A 57 -9.91 12.56 5.84
CA VAL A 57 -9.95 11.84 4.55
C VAL A 57 -10.08 10.34 4.78
N ALA A 58 -9.25 9.75 5.66
CA ALA A 58 -9.34 8.34 6.03
C ALA A 58 -10.73 7.97 6.56
N LYS A 59 -11.28 8.76 7.48
CA LYS A 59 -12.66 8.59 8.00
C LYS A 59 -13.72 8.67 6.90
N ARG A 60 -13.59 9.60 5.94
CA ARG A 60 -14.51 9.71 4.81
C ARG A 60 -14.44 8.49 3.89
N ILE A 61 -13.25 7.96 3.63
CA ILE A 61 -13.06 6.74 2.84
C ILE A 61 -13.77 5.57 3.50
N LEU A 62 -13.51 5.34 4.79
CA LEU A 62 -14.15 4.29 5.58
C LEU A 62 -15.68 4.40 5.55
N LYS A 63 -16.22 5.60 5.82
CA LYS A 63 -17.66 5.86 5.77
C LYS A 63 -18.28 5.57 4.39
N ARG A 64 -17.65 6.01 3.30
CA ARG A 64 -18.14 5.77 1.93
C ARG A 64 -18.14 4.28 1.56
N ARG A 65 -17.24 3.51 2.16
CA ARG A 65 -17.09 2.07 1.93
C ARG A 65 -17.85 1.21 2.95
N GLY A 66 -18.60 1.83 3.87
CA GLY A 66 -19.31 1.11 4.93
C GLY A 66 -18.38 0.35 5.89
N LYS A 67 -17.12 0.77 6.01
CA LYS A 67 -16.11 0.19 6.89
C LYS A 67 -15.94 1.06 8.14
N THR A 68 -15.53 0.46 9.25
CA THR A 68 -15.26 1.16 10.51
C THR A 68 -13.80 1.08 10.93
N ASP A 69 -13.06 0.09 10.44
CA ASP A 69 -11.66 -0.18 10.77
C ASP A 69 -10.85 -0.38 9.49
N GLY A 70 -9.88 0.52 9.27
CA GLY A 70 -8.97 0.47 8.13
C GLY A 70 -7.95 -0.65 8.21
N HIS A 71 -7.42 -0.95 9.40
CA HIS A 71 -6.46 -2.04 9.58
C HIS A 71 -7.14 -3.38 9.31
N ALA A 72 -8.33 -3.59 9.87
CA ALA A 72 -9.10 -4.81 9.61
C ALA A 72 -9.43 -4.95 8.11
N TRP A 73 -9.76 -3.86 7.43
CA TRP A 73 -10.04 -3.90 5.99
C TRP A 73 -8.78 -4.26 5.18
N VAL A 74 -7.63 -3.66 5.48
CA VAL A 74 -6.38 -4.02 4.80
C VAL A 74 -6.01 -5.48 5.07
N GLN A 75 -6.14 -5.97 6.32
CA GLN A 75 -5.90 -7.38 6.62
C GLN A 75 -6.81 -8.31 5.81
N GLN A 76 -8.11 -8.03 5.73
CA GLN A 76 -9.06 -8.80 4.91
C GLN A 76 -8.62 -8.88 3.44
N THR A 77 -8.17 -7.75 2.87
CA THR A 77 -7.69 -7.74 1.48
C THR A 77 -6.39 -8.53 1.30
N LEU A 78 -5.48 -8.50 2.29
CA LEU A 78 -4.26 -9.31 2.27
C LEU A 78 -4.54 -10.80 2.45
N ASP A 79 -5.54 -11.16 3.26
CA ASP A 79 -6.00 -12.54 3.41
C ASP A 79 -6.55 -13.07 2.08
N GLN A 80 -7.44 -12.32 1.43
CA GLN A 80 -7.96 -12.66 0.10
C GLN A 80 -6.83 -12.80 -0.94
N PHE A 81 -5.82 -11.92 -0.88
CA PHE A 81 -4.70 -11.99 -1.80
C PHE A 81 -3.81 -13.23 -1.56
N ASP A 82 -3.55 -13.58 -0.30
CA ASP A 82 -2.83 -14.80 0.04
C ASP A 82 -3.61 -16.07 -0.36
N GLU A 83 -4.94 -16.04 -0.36
CA GLU A 83 -5.77 -17.13 -0.89
C GLU A 83 -5.62 -17.28 -2.40
N TRP A 84 -5.59 -16.18 -3.15
CA TRP A 84 -5.41 -16.20 -4.60
C TRP A 84 -4.04 -16.67 -5.04
N ILE A 85 -2.97 -16.23 -4.37
CA ILE A 85 -1.63 -16.75 -4.66
C ILE A 85 -1.51 -18.20 -4.18
N ALA A 86 -2.10 -18.54 -3.04
CA ALA A 86 -1.90 -19.81 -2.36
C ALA A 86 -0.39 -20.14 -2.28
N ASP A 87 0.05 -21.23 -2.90
CA ASP A 87 1.46 -21.62 -2.98
C ASP A 87 2.07 -21.43 -4.38
N GLN A 88 1.36 -20.72 -5.26
CA GLN A 88 1.78 -20.45 -6.63
C GLN A 88 2.82 -19.32 -6.74
N PRO A 89 3.60 -19.26 -7.83
CA PRO A 89 4.54 -18.18 -8.08
C PRO A 89 3.90 -16.79 -8.24
N TYR A 90 2.72 -16.72 -8.88
CA TYR A 90 1.95 -15.53 -9.24
C TYR A 90 0.44 -15.78 -9.08
N VAL A 91 -0.39 -14.74 -9.18
CA VAL A 91 -1.85 -14.86 -8.94
C VAL A 91 -2.58 -15.76 -9.94
N ALA A 92 -1.99 -16.02 -11.11
CA ALA A 92 -2.54 -16.92 -12.13
C ALA A 92 -1.71 -18.20 -12.31
N GLY A 93 -0.94 -18.60 -11.29
CA GLY A 93 -0.07 -19.77 -11.36
C GLY A 93 1.36 -19.42 -11.72
N GLU A 94 1.86 -19.97 -12.84
CA GLU A 94 3.27 -19.85 -13.23
C GLU A 94 3.60 -18.60 -14.05
N GLU A 95 2.59 -17.91 -14.58
CA GLU A 95 2.77 -16.73 -15.42
C GLU A 95 2.54 -15.42 -14.66
N LEU A 96 3.42 -14.44 -14.91
CA LEU A 96 3.26 -13.08 -14.39
C LEU A 96 2.13 -12.37 -15.16
N THR A 97 1.18 -11.80 -14.44
CA THR A 97 0.01 -11.12 -15.01
C THR A 97 -0.04 -9.63 -14.69
N LEU A 98 -0.95 -8.89 -15.35
CA LEU A 98 -1.26 -7.51 -14.97
C LEU A 98 -1.77 -7.38 -13.53
N GLY A 99 -2.45 -8.41 -13.01
CA GLY A 99 -2.88 -8.44 -11.61
C GLY A 99 -1.69 -8.44 -10.64
N ASP A 100 -0.64 -9.19 -10.96
CA ASP A 100 0.60 -9.20 -10.17
C ASP A 100 1.29 -7.82 -10.23
N VAL A 101 1.36 -7.23 -11.43
CA VAL A 101 2.00 -5.93 -11.64
C VAL A 101 1.26 -4.84 -10.87
N ALA A 102 -0.08 -4.82 -10.95
CA ALA A 102 -0.92 -3.86 -10.23
C ALA A 102 -0.75 -3.99 -8.72
N MET A 103 -0.86 -5.20 -8.18
CA MET A 103 -0.68 -5.44 -6.75
C MET A 103 0.73 -5.07 -6.29
N HIS A 104 1.76 -5.43 -7.07
CA HIS A 104 3.14 -5.11 -6.72
C HIS A 104 3.38 -3.60 -6.73
N GLY A 105 2.78 -2.89 -7.70
CA GLY A 105 2.75 -1.44 -7.74
C GLY A 105 2.13 -0.84 -6.48
N ALA A 106 0.94 -1.28 -6.09
CA ALA A 106 0.24 -0.81 -4.90
C ALA A 106 1.06 -1.05 -3.61
N VAL A 107 1.63 -2.24 -3.44
CA VAL A 107 2.49 -2.56 -2.28
C VAL A 107 3.78 -1.74 -2.29
N ARG A 108 4.39 -1.53 -3.47
CA ARG A 108 5.61 -0.70 -3.58
C ARG A 108 5.36 0.77 -3.25
N CYS A 109 4.19 1.32 -3.60
CA CYS A 109 3.83 2.70 -3.27
C CYS A 109 3.85 2.99 -1.77
N VAL A 110 3.70 1.96 -0.93
CA VAL A 110 3.69 2.09 0.52
C VAL A 110 4.98 1.63 1.19
N ARG A 111 6.06 1.38 0.43
CA ARG A 111 7.34 0.83 0.92
C ARG A 111 7.93 1.57 2.12
N ASP A 112 7.83 2.90 2.13
CA ASP A 112 8.42 3.74 3.18
C ASP A 112 7.48 3.93 4.38
N PHE A 113 6.31 3.30 4.38
CA PHE A 113 5.30 3.40 5.43
C PHE A 113 5.24 2.12 6.27
N PRO A 114 4.86 2.20 7.56
CA PRO A 114 4.83 1.03 8.45
C PRO A 114 4.01 -0.16 7.94
N ILE A 115 2.93 0.11 7.18
CA ILE A 115 2.09 -0.94 6.61
C ILE A 115 2.87 -1.90 5.69
N PHE A 116 3.95 -1.45 5.06
CA PHE A 116 4.78 -2.31 4.23
C PHE A 116 5.43 -3.44 5.05
N GLU A 117 5.89 -3.16 6.27
CA GLU A 117 6.44 -4.19 7.16
C GLU A 117 5.37 -5.24 7.50
N THR A 118 4.13 -4.80 7.75
CA THR A 118 2.99 -5.70 7.97
C THR A 118 2.69 -6.57 6.75
N ILE A 119 2.72 -6.00 5.54
CA ILE A 119 2.52 -6.75 4.29
C ILE A 119 3.65 -7.77 4.11
N MET A 120 4.90 -7.36 4.32
CA MET A 120 6.08 -8.20 4.14
C MET A 120 6.29 -9.23 5.26
N ALA A 121 5.60 -9.10 6.39
CA ALA A 121 5.54 -10.13 7.43
C ALA A 121 4.74 -11.36 7.00
N ARG A 122 3.92 -11.26 5.94
CA ARG A 122 3.14 -12.37 5.39
C ARG A 122 4.02 -13.21 4.45
N PRO A 123 4.35 -14.48 4.78
CA PRO A 123 5.39 -15.22 4.05
C PRO A 123 5.09 -15.43 2.56
N ARG A 124 3.83 -15.73 2.20
CA ARG A 124 3.38 -15.94 0.82
C ARG A 124 3.49 -14.66 0.01
N THR A 125 2.82 -13.60 0.46
CA THR A 125 2.94 -12.25 -0.12
C THR A 125 4.40 -11.80 -0.23
N ALA A 126 5.25 -11.98 0.79
CA ALA A 126 6.65 -11.56 0.74
C ALA A 126 7.49 -12.35 -0.28
N LYS A 127 7.23 -13.66 -0.43
CA LYS A 127 7.88 -14.50 -1.45
C LYS A 127 7.45 -14.10 -2.85
N TRP A 128 6.15 -13.86 -3.04
CA TRP A 128 5.59 -13.36 -4.29
C TRP A 128 6.16 -11.97 -4.66
N TYR A 129 6.16 -11.02 -3.72
CA TYR A 129 6.62 -9.64 -3.94
C TYR A 129 8.05 -9.60 -4.47
N ARG A 130 8.96 -10.34 -3.82
CA ARG A 130 10.37 -10.43 -4.25
C ARG A 130 10.53 -11.04 -5.63
N ARG A 131 9.70 -12.03 -6.00
CA ARG A 131 9.73 -12.64 -7.33
C ARG A 131 9.30 -11.64 -8.41
N VAL A 132 8.21 -10.91 -8.18
CA VAL A 132 7.75 -9.87 -9.12
C VAL A 132 8.77 -8.74 -9.23
N GLU A 133 9.37 -8.31 -8.11
CA GLU A 133 10.41 -7.28 -8.11
C GLU A 133 11.65 -7.71 -8.92
N GLN A 134 12.13 -8.94 -8.73
CA GLN A 134 13.26 -9.48 -9.51
C GLN A 134 12.96 -9.52 -11.01
N ARG A 135 11.76 -9.94 -11.40
CA ARG A 135 11.33 -9.94 -12.81
C ARG A 135 11.32 -8.54 -13.40
N ARG A 136 10.76 -7.57 -12.69
CA ARG A 136 10.74 -6.16 -13.13
C ARG A 136 12.16 -5.63 -13.32
N ASP A 137 13.04 -5.84 -12.34
CA ASP A 137 14.40 -5.31 -12.38
C ASP A 137 15.24 -5.96 -13.50
N ALA A 138 15.01 -7.24 -13.78
CA ALA A 138 15.60 -7.91 -14.94
C ALA A 138 15.15 -7.25 -16.25
N THR A 139 13.85 -6.98 -16.41
CA THR A 139 13.31 -6.30 -17.59
C THR A 139 13.85 -4.86 -17.73
N MET A 140 13.98 -4.11 -16.62
CA MET A 140 14.49 -2.74 -16.64
C MET A 140 15.98 -2.64 -16.99
N ARG A 141 16.77 -3.70 -16.76
CA ARG A 141 18.20 -3.73 -17.12
C ARG A 141 18.45 -4.04 -18.60
N LEU A 142 17.45 -4.54 -19.31
CA LEU A 142 17.54 -4.90 -20.72
C LEU A 142 17.15 -3.73 -21.65
N ASN A 143 16.61 -2.65 -21.10
CA ASN A 143 16.24 -1.42 -21.80
C ASN A 143 17.19 -0.27 -21.41
#